data_AF-A0A351IP20-F1
#
_entry.id   AF-A0A351IP20-F1
#
_cell.length_a   1.000
_cell.length_b   1.000
_cell.length_c   1.000
_cell.angle_alpha   90.00
_cell.angle_beta   90.00
_cell.angle_gamma   90.00
#
_symmetry.space_group_name_H-M   'P 1'
#
loop_
_entity.id
_entity.type
_entity.pdbx_description
1 polymer ?
#
loop_
_entity_poly.entity_id
_entity_poly.type
_entity_poly.pdbx_seq_one_letter_code
_entity_poly.pdbx_strand_id
1 'polypeptide(L)'
;MGTNNQRNLFFGLEACAPWPESSLQGRMIPEESRHLTLAFLGKLDPKPLLEQLPSLPVPEPLLGGAGVCDRLLFLPERRPRVVSYHVRWLSGEAELLSFRDALFRWLLSLDYRLDERPLLSHVTVARAPFDEGKWKKEFHQLPLIAKAVHLYQSRGELTYLPLWSLPLSPAFEELSHTGEAAFAVRGKDLNELYLHAQLACSFLYPPFLDYLLPPLENESFEEMIIRLNESLSRLDEEIGSPVKALSFHGELQRDEKGLLFWEMILDI
;
A
#
# COMPACT_ATOMS: atom_id res chain seq x y z
N MET A 1 18.05 8.54 39.01
CA MET A 1 17.95 9.15 37.67
C MET A 1 16.92 8.33 36.90
N GLY A 2 15.68 8.82 36.78
CA GLY A 2 14.68 8.15 35.95
C GLY A 2 15.09 8.28 34.49
N THR A 3 15.38 7.17 33.83
CA THR A 3 15.64 7.18 32.39
C THR A 3 14.37 7.65 31.69
N ASN A 4 14.46 8.75 30.93
CA ASN A 4 13.34 9.22 30.14
C ASN A 4 13.03 8.18 29.05
N ASN A 5 12.05 7.32 29.31
CA ASN A 5 11.61 6.24 28.41
C ASN A 5 10.73 6.76 27.27
N GLN A 6 10.60 8.09 27.11
CA GLN A 6 9.84 8.67 26.01
C GLN A 6 10.44 8.31 24.65
N ARG A 7 9.56 7.98 23.70
CA ARG A 7 9.86 7.64 22.30
C ARG A 7 8.88 8.37 21.39
N ASN A 8 9.32 8.73 20.19
CA ASN A 8 8.42 9.24 19.15
C ASN A 8 7.59 8.08 18.60
N LEU A 9 6.28 8.09 18.84
CA LEU A 9 5.35 7.03 18.44
C LEU A 9 4.36 7.53 17.40
N PHE A 10 3.93 6.63 16.52
CA PHE A 10 2.87 6.88 15.55
C PHE A 10 2.29 5.56 15.04
N PHE A 11 1.02 5.59 14.62
CA PHE A 11 0.42 4.52 13.83
C PHE A 11 0.71 4.75 12.35
N GLY A 12 1.14 3.71 11.65
CA GLY A 12 1.41 3.75 10.21
C GLY A 12 0.85 2.53 9.50
N LEU A 13 0.43 2.73 8.26
CA LEU A 13 0.07 1.70 7.30
C LEU A 13 1.32 1.35 6.48
N GLU A 14 1.80 0.13 6.63
CA GLU A 14 2.91 -0.40 5.84
C GLU A 14 2.54 -0.37 4.35
N ALA A 15 3.39 0.28 3.56
CA ALA A 15 3.16 0.45 2.13
C ALA A 15 4.23 -0.32 1.35
N CYS A 16 3.78 -1.20 0.46
CA CYS A 16 4.63 -1.94 -0.45
C CYS A 16 4.37 -1.47 -1.88
N ALA A 17 5.45 -1.30 -2.65
CA ALA A 17 5.44 -0.93 -4.07
C ALA A 17 6.76 -1.43 -4.68
N PRO A 18 6.86 -1.60 -6.01
CA PRO A 18 8.12 -1.84 -6.72
C PRO A 18 8.92 -0.54 -6.76
N TRP A 19 9.46 -0.14 -5.62
CA TRP A 19 10.11 1.15 -5.45
C TRP A 19 11.36 1.26 -6.36
N PRO A 20 11.65 2.45 -6.90
CA PRO A 20 12.77 2.63 -7.81
C PRO A 20 14.11 2.42 -7.10
N GLU A 21 15.03 1.70 -7.74
CA GLU A 21 16.40 1.54 -7.28
C GLU A 21 17.13 2.91 -7.25
N SER A 22 18.00 3.11 -6.26
CA SER A 22 18.37 4.44 -5.74
C SER A 22 19.38 5.25 -6.58
N SER A 23 19.06 5.60 -7.83
CA SER A 23 19.77 6.64 -8.60
C SER A 23 19.43 8.07 -8.13
N LEU A 24 18.35 8.21 -7.36
CA LEU A 24 17.79 9.48 -6.91
C LEU A 24 18.58 10.08 -5.74
N GLN A 25 18.81 11.39 -5.80
CA GLN A 25 19.50 12.11 -4.73
C GLN A 25 18.55 12.35 -3.56
N GLY A 26 18.97 11.99 -2.35
CA GLY A 26 18.13 12.06 -1.16
C GLY A 26 18.71 11.28 0.00
N ARG A 27 18.29 11.60 1.22
CA ARG A 27 18.40 10.66 2.34
C ARG A 27 17.21 9.70 2.26
N MET A 28 17.41 8.58 1.57
CA MET A 28 16.37 7.61 1.28
C MET A 28 15.84 6.96 2.56
N ILE A 29 14.52 6.83 2.65
CA ILE A 29 13.86 6.02 3.66
C ILE A 29 13.99 4.55 3.22
N PRO A 30 14.53 3.65 4.07
CA PRO A 30 14.57 2.22 3.79
C PRO A 30 13.18 1.67 3.49
N GLU A 31 13.09 0.68 2.61
CA GLU A 31 11.80 0.21 2.09
C GLU A 31 10.90 -0.33 3.21
N GLU A 32 11.49 -1.08 4.14
CA GLU A 32 10.85 -1.62 5.33
C GLU A 32 10.35 -0.54 6.31
N SER A 33 10.77 0.71 6.10
CA SER A 33 10.34 1.87 6.88
C SER A 33 9.35 2.77 6.12
N ARG A 34 9.00 2.44 4.86
CA ARG A 34 8.04 3.19 4.08
C ARG A 34 6.62 2.86 4.52
N HIS A 35 5.90 3.91 4.89
CA HIS A 35 4.55 3.80 5.42
C HIS A 35 3.76 5.07 5.13
N LEU A 36 2.45 4.97 5.24
CA LEU A 36 1.52 6.10 5.31
C LEU A 36 1.15 6.32 6.79
N THR A 37 1.40 7.51 7.32
CA THR A 37 1.11 7.81 8.73
C THR A 37 -0.39 7.98 8.95
N LEU A 38 -0.98 7.19 9.86
CA LEU A 38 -2.39 7.27 10.22
C LEU A 38 -2.63 8.25 11.37
N ALA A 39 -1.82 8.16 12.42
CA ALA A 39 -1.90 9.00 13.62
C ALA A 39 -0.50 9.23 14.21
N PHE A 40 -0.07 10.49 14.37
CA PHE A 40 1.19 10.83 15.03
C PHE A 40 0.94 11.17 16.51
N LEU A 41 1.64 10.50 17.43
CA LEU A 41 1.41 10.62 18.88
C LEU A 41 2.49 11.45 19.59
N GLY A 42 3.62 11.71 18.92
CA GLY A 42 4.74 12.45 19.52
C GLY A 42 5.52 11.64 20.54
N LYS A 43 6.16 12.33 21.51
CA LYS A 43 7.05 11.73 22.51
C LYS A 43 6.29 11.22 23.72
N LEU A 44 6.18 9.89 23.87
CA LEU A 44 5.41 9.24 24.94
C LEU A 44 6.15 8.00 25.47
N ASP A 45 5.84 7.57 26.69
CA ASP A 45 6.20 6.21 27.15
C ASP A 45 5.30 5.20 26.40
N PRO A 46 5.85 4.23 25.65
CA PRO A 46 5.04 3.27 24.91
C PRO A 46 4.27 2.30 25.81
N LYS A 47 4.70 2.05 27.05
CA LYS A 47 4.12 0.98 27.88
C LYS A 47 2.61 1.09 28.09
N PRO A 48 2.05 2.25 28.52
CA PRO A 48 0.61 2.35 28.74
C PRO A 48 -0.19 2.12 27.45
N LEU A 49 0.32 2.60 26.30
CA LEU A 49 -0.35 2.39 25.01
C LEU A 49 -0.35 0.91 24.62
N LEU A 50 0.79 0.24 24.79
CA LEU A 50 0.94 -1.19 24.47
C LEU A 50 -0.03 -2.05 25.28
N GLU A 51 -0.27 -1.71 26.56
CA GLU A 51 -1.24 -2.40 27.42
C GLU A 51 -2.69 -2.22 26.95
N GLN A 52 -3.01 -1.12 26.25
CA GLN A 52 -4.35 -0.84 25.74
C GLN A 52 -4.61 -1.42 24.34
N LEU A 53 -3.58 -1.77 23.56
CA LEU A 53 -3.72 -2.26 22.18
C LEU A 53 -4.70 -3.43 21.98
N PRO A 54 -4.86 -4.39 22.92
CA PRO A 54 -5.88 -5.44 22.78
C PRO A 54 -7.33 -4.91 22.69
N SER A 55 -7.58 -3.66 23.11
CA SER A 55 -8.88 -2.99 23.03
C SER A 55 -9.08 -2.14 21.77
N LEU A 56 -8.08 -2.05 20.89
CA LEU A 56 -8.18 -1.28 19.65
C LEU A 56 -9.32 -1.85 18.79
N PRO A 57 -10.27 -1.03 18.30
CA PRO A 57 -11.30 -1.49 17.38
C PRO A 57 -10.67 -1.88 16.04
N VAL A 58 -10.81 -3.15 15.67
CA VAL A 58 -10.31 -3.71 14.42
C VAL A 58 -11.50 -4.11 13.54
N PRO A 59 -11.64 -3.55 12.32
CA PRO A 59 -12.69 -3.97 11.38
C PRO A 59 -12.41 -5.39 10.86
N GLU A 60 -13.44 -6.16 10.50
CA GLU A 60 -13.29 -7.47 9.85
C GLU A 60 -14.15 -7.54 8.57
N PRO A 61 -13.66 -8.13 7.45
CA PRO A 61 -12.28 -8.53 7.18
C PRO A 61 -11.38 -7.34 6.79
N LEU A 62 -10.11 -7.39 7.19
CA LEU A 62 -9.09 -6.42 6.77
C LEU A 62 -8.43 -6.85 5.47
N LEU A 63 -9.09 -6.60 4.35
CA LEU A 63 -8.41 -6.57 3.05
C LEU A 63 -7.59 -5.27 2.98
N GLY A 64 -6.30 -5.38 2.71
CA GLY A 64 -5.41 -4.25 2.53
C GLY A 64 -5.82 -3.45 1.30
N GLY A 65 -5.89 -2.12 1.44
CA GLY A 65 -6.17 -1.25 0.30
C GLY A 65 -5.10 -1.37 -0.77
N ALA A 66 -5.50 -1.12 -2.01
CA ALA A 66 -4.61 -1.12 -3.16
C ALA A 66 -4.80 0.18 -3.96
N GLY A 67 -3.72 0.70 -4.52
CA GLY A 67 -3.71 2.01 -5.14
C GLY A 67 -2.56 2.21 -6.09
N VAL A 68 -2.45 3.45 -6.56
CA VAL A 68 -1.38 3.91 -7.43
C VAL A 68 -0.75 5.13 -6.81
N CYS A 69 0.58 5.16 -6.79
CA CYS A 69 1.31 6.38 -6.56
C CYS A 69 1.28 7.24 -7.82
N ASP A 70 0.42 8.25 -7.86
CA ASP A 70 0.09 8.99 -9.09
C ASP A 70 0.91 10.27 -9.27
N ARG A 71 1.51 10.81 -8.20
CA ARG A 71 2.36 12.01 -8.25
C ARG A 71 3.32 12.11 -7.06
N LEU A 72 4.34 12.96 -7.23
CA LEU A 72 5.21 13.39 -6.13
C LEU A 72 4.61 14.55 -5.32
N LEU A 73 4.88 14.54 -4.02
CA LEU A 73 4.65 15.63 -3.10
C LEU A 73 5.99 16.08 -2.50
N PHE A 74 6.20 17.39 -2.50
CA PHE A 74 7.35 18.04 -1.89
C PHE A 74 6.87 18.80 -0.65
N LEU A 75 7.15 18.28 0.54
CA LEU A 75 6.52 18.76 1.78
C LEU A 75 7.55 19.36 2.76
N PRO A 76 7.25 20.50 3.41
CA PRO A 76 6.17 21.44 3.07
C PRO A 76 6.48 22.18 1.76
N GLU A 77 5.46 22.59 1.02
CA GLU A 77 5.55 23.15 -0.34
C GLU A 77 6.58 24.28 -0.51
N ARG A 78 6.67 25.22 0.44
CA ARG A 78 7.59 26.38 0.33
C ARG A 78 9.04 26.07 0.64
N ARG A 79 9.31 25.03 1.45
CA ARG A 79 10.65 24.63 1.87
C ARG A 79 10.70 23.12 2.01
N PRO A 80 10.67 22.37 0.90
CA PRO A 80 10.56 20.93 0.95
C PRO A 80 11.69 20.30 1.76
N ARG A 81 11.30 19.47 2.71
CA ARG A 81 12.18 18.67 3.56
C ARG A 81 12.02 17.18 3.30
N VAL A 82 10.94 16.78 2.65
CA VAL A 82 10.67 15.41 2.27
C VAL A 82 10.12 15.34 0.84
N VAL A 83 10.45 14.25 0.17
CA VAL A 83 9.78 13.79 -1.06
C VAL A 83 8.88 12.63 -0.66
N SER A 84 7.62 12.70 -1.08
CA SER A 84 6.63 11.67 -0.82
C SER A 84 5.89 11.29 -2.09
N TYR A 85 5.43 10.06 -2.17
CA TYR A 85 4.54 9.60 -3.23
C TYR A 85 3.11 9.78 -2.71
N HIS A 86 2.28 10.54 -3.42
CA HIS A 86 0.86 10.62 -3.15
C HIS A 86 0.21 9.30 -3.58
N VAL A 87 -0.71 8.79 -2.77
CA VAL A 87 -1.43 7.55 -3.04
C VAL A 87 -2.85 7.87 -3.46
N ARG A 88 -3.22 7.48 -4.68
CA ARG A 88 -4.60 7.41 -5.14
C ARG A 88 -5.08 5.97 -4.96
N TRP A 89 -5.95 5.76 -3.99
CA TRP A 89 -6.54 4.45 -3.75
C TRP A 89 -7.48 4.06 -4.90
N LEU A 90 -7.37 2.81 -5.36
CA LEU A 90 -8.30 2.20 -6.30
C LEU A 90 -9.33 1.34 -5.57
N SER A 91 -8.95 0.81 -4.41
CA SER A 91 -9.77 0.01 -3.50
C SER A 91 -9.40 0.27 -2.05
N GLY A 92 -10.33 -0.01 -1.13
CA GLY A 92 -10.07 0.02 0.32
C GLY A 92 -9.98 1.41 0.97
N GLU A 93 -10.21 2.51 0.24
CA GLU A 93 -10.09 3.86 0.81
C GLU A 93 -11.14 4.12 1.90
N ALA A 94 -12.39 3.74 1.66
CA ALA A 94 -13.47 3.96 2.61
C ALA A 94 -13.23 3.21 3.93
N GLU A 95 -12.71 1.98 3.84
CA GLU A 95 -12.35 1.14 4.97
C GLU A 95 -11.13 1.70 5.72
N LEU A 96 -10.13 2.21 4.99
CA LEU A 96 -8.98 2.87 5.59
C LEU A 96 -9.39 4.13 6.37
N LEU A 97 -10.27 4.95 5.79
CA LEU A 97 -10.79 6.16 6.45
C LEU A 97 -11.64 5.80 7.66
N SER A 98 -12.53 4.83 7.54
CA SER A 98 -13.34 4.29 8.65
C SER A 98 -12.45 3.77 9.79
N PHE A 99 -11.40 3.01 9.46
CA PHE A 99 -10.43 2.52 10.43
C PHE A 99 -9.67 3.66 11.11
N ARG A 100 -9.22 4.67 10.35
CA ARG A 100 -8.56 5.85 10.91
C ARG A 100 -9.48 6.60 11.89
N ASP A 101 -10.76 6.76 11.55
CA ASP A 101 -11.73 7.43 12.43
C ASP A 101 -12.00 6.62 13.71
N ALA A 102 -12.04 5.29 13.60
CA ALA A 102 -12.14 4.40 14.76
C ALA A 102 -10.88 4.50 15.64
N LEU A 103 -9.69 4.48 15.04
CA LEU A 103 -8.40 4.66 15.71
C LEU A 103 -8.33 6.01 16.45
N PHE A 104 -8.77 7.09 15.80
CA PHE A 104 -8.79 8.43 16.42
C PHE A 104 -9.72 8.48 17.63
N ARG A 105 -10.95 7.97 17.50
CA ARG A 105 -11.89 7.91 18.62
C ARG A 105 -11.35 7.09 19.79
N TRP A 106 -10.73 5.95 19.51
CA TRP A 106 -10.10 5.11 20.52
C TRP A 106 -8.93 5.84 21.21
N LEU A 107 -8.02 6.45 20.45
CA LEU A 107 -6.90 7.24 21.00
C LEU A 107 -7.37 8.43 21.84
N LEU A 108 -8.41 9.15 21.40
CA LEU A 108 -8.99 10.26 22.15
C LEU A 108 -9.64 9.78 23.46
N SER A 109 -10.25 8.58 23.47
CA SER A 109 -10.81 7.98 24.69
C SER A 109 -9.75 7.60 25.73
N LEU A 110 -8.47 7.52 25.31
CA LEU A 110 -7.31 7.28 26.16
C LEU A 110 -6.54 8.58 26.48
N ASP A 111 -7.16 9.75 26.27
CA ASP A 111 -6.61 11.08 26.51
C ASP A 111 -5.35 11.45 25.68
N TYR A 112 -5.12 10.80 24.54
CA TYR A 112 -4.06 11.21 23.60
C TYR A 112 -4.46 12.46 22.81
N ARG A 113 -3.52 13.39 22.60
CA ARG A 113 -3.70 14.57 21.74
C ARG A 113 -3.35 14.23 20.31
N LEU A 114 -4.30 14.44 19.40
CA LEU A 114 -4.15 14.12 17.99
C LEU A 114 -4.21 15.37 17.11
N ASP A 115 -3.67 15.24 15.91
CA ASP A 115 -3.80 16.20 14.83
C ASP A 115 -4.97 15.78 13.93
N GLU A 116 -6.05 16.56 13.99
CA GLU A 116 -7.32 16.27 13.29
C GLU A 116 -7.32 16.69 11.82
N ARG A 117 -6.18 17.12 11.25
CA ARG A 117 -6.09 17.43 9.83
C ARG A 117 -6.56 16.23 8.97
N PRO A 118 -7.21 16.48 7.83
CA PRO A 118 -7.59 15.43 6.89
C PRO A 118 -6.38 14.56 6.51
N LEU A 119 -6.61 13.27 6.27
CA LEU A 119 -5.56 12.36 5.84
C LEU A 119 -5.05 12.81 4.46
N LEU A 120 -3.77 13.14 4.38
CA LEU A 120 -3.06 13.23 3.11
C LEU A 120 -2.45 11.86 2.85
N SER A 121 -3.04 11.07 1.95
CA SER A 121 -2.54 9.72 1.64
C SER A 121 -1.21 9.81 0.91
N HIS A 122 -0.10 9.67 1.64
CA HIS A 122 1.24 9.74 1.07
C HIS A 122 2.23 8.85 1.81
N VAL A 123 3.26 8.40 1.09
CA VAL A 123 4.38 7.64 1.63
C VAL A 123 5.66 8.46 1.45
N THR A 124 6.34 8.80 2.54
CA THR A 124 7.63 9.49 2.46
C THR A 124 8.71 8.53 2.00
N VAL A 125 9.41 8.86 0.91
CA VAL A 125 10.47 8.03 0.33
C VAL A 125 11.88 8.60 0.53
N ALA A 126 12.00 9.92 0.70
CA ALA A 126 13.29 10.56 0.91
C ALA A 126 13.15 11.83 1.77
N ARG A 127 14.22 12.14 2.51
CA ARG A 127 14.39 13.42 3.20
C ARG A 127 15.50 14.25 2.55
N ALA A 128 15.43 15.56 2.72
CA ALA A 128 16.44 16.50 2.22
C ALA A 128 17.84 16.14 2.76
N PRO A 129 18.92 16.50 2.02
CA PRO A 129 18.92 17.23 0.75
C PRO A 129 18.52 16.35 -0.45
N PHE A 130 17.79 16.91 -1.41
CA PHE A 130 17.41 16.30 -2.68
C PHE A 130 17.23 17.37 -3.77
N ASP A 131 17.23 16.97 -5.04
CA ASP A 131 16.98 17.84 -6.20
C ASP A 131 15.55 17.60 -6.72
N GLU A 132 14.65 18.58 -6.54
CA GLU A 132 13.26 18.45 -6.97
C GLU A 132 13.08 18.25 -8.48
N GLY A 133 13.94 18.86 -9.30
CA GLY A 133 13.88 18.75 -10.75
C GLY A 133 14.23 17.35 -11.22
N LYS A 134 15.27 16.75 -10.62
CA LYS A 134 15.65 15.35 -10.87
C LYS A 134 14.53 14.38 -10.47
N TRP A 135 13.97 14.55 -9.25
CA TRP A 135 12.85 13.73 -8.79
C TRP A 135 11.64 13.82 -9.72
N LYS A 136 11.25 15.03 -10.16
CA LYS A 136 10.13 15.21 -11.09
C LYS A 136 10.38 14.56 -12.45
N LYS A 137 11.63 14.58 -12.95
CA LYS A 137 12.00 14.01 -14.24
C LYS A 137 12.03 12.47 -14.22
N GLU A 138 12.43 11.88 -13.10
CA GLU A 138 12.55 10.41 -12.95
C GLU A 138 11.28 9.77 -12.37
N PHE A 139 10.29 10.57 -11.96
CA PHE A 139 9.02 10.07 -11.47
C PHE A 139 8.29 9.27 -12.55
N HIS A 140 7.81 8.11 -12.13
CA HIS A 140 6.84 7.28 -12.84
C HIS A 140 5.82 6.80 -11.81
N GLN A 141 4.62 6.47 -12.29
CA GLN A 141 3.60 5.91 -11.43
C GLN A 141 4.04 4.53 -10.93
N LEU A 142 3.61 4.18 -9.71
CA LEU A 142 3.92 2.89 -9.09
C LEU A 142 2.65 2.27 -8.52
N PRO A 143 2.41 0.96 -8.67
CA PRO A 143 1.34 0.31 -7.94
C PRO A 143 1.72 0.26 -6.45
N LEU A 144 0.73 0.27 -5.57
CA LEU A 144 0.93 0.23 -4.14
C LEU A 144 -0.11 -0.67 -3.48
N ILE A 145 0.33 -1.46 -2.50
CA ILE A 145 -0.54 -2.25 -1.63
C ILE A 145 -0.23 -1.99 -0.17
N ALA A 146 -1.27 -2.02 0.67
CA ALA A 146 -1.13 -1.98 2.12
C ALA A 146 -1.00 -3.39 2.69
N LYS A 147 -0.03 -3.62 3.58
CA LYS A 147 0.26 -4.95 4.15
C LYS A 147 -0.13 -5.11 5.61
N ALA A 148 0.13 -4.09 6.42
CA ALA A 148 -0.09 -4.15 7.86
C ALA A 148 -0.30 -2.75 8.42
N VAL A 149 -0.97 -2.68 9.56
CA VAL A 149 -0.96 -1.50 10.42
C VAL A 149 0.02 -1.76 11.55
N HIS A 150 0.87 -0.79 11.85
CA HIS A 150 1.80 -0.88 12.97
C HIS A 150 1.67 0.30 13.91
N LEU A 151 1.94 0.04 15.18
CA LEU A 151 2.43 1.06 16.10
C LEU A 151 3.95 1.11 15.96
N TYR A 152 4.47 2.18 15.38
CA TYR A 152 5.90 2.37 15.19
C TYR A 152 6.53 3.19 16.30
N GLN A 153 7.78 2.86 16.61
CA GLN A 153 8.73 3.72 17.29
C GLN A 153 9.77 4.24 16.29
N SER A 154 9.98 5.55 16.23
CA SER A 154 11.12 6.12 15.51
C SER A 154 12.44 5.87 16.26
N ARG A 155 13.42 5.25 15.59
CA ARG A 155 14.77 4.94 16.14
C ARG A 155 15.87 5.88 15.61
N GLY A 156 15.48 7.00 15.00
CA GLY A 156 16.37 7.91 14.29
C GLY A 156 15.60 8.63 13.19
N GLU A 157 16.28 9.34 12.30
CA GLU A 157 15.60 10.16 11.29
C GLU A 157 14.86 9.36 10.20
N LEU A 158 15.26 8.11 9.93
CA LEU A 158 14.80 7.36 8.75
C LEU A 158 14.28 5.94 9.05
N THR A 159 14.61 5.36 10.21
CA THR A 159 14.24 3.97 10.56
C THR A 159 13.17 3.91 11.63
N TYR A 160 12.23 2.99 11.44
CA TYR A 160 11.11 2.76 12.34
C TYR A 160 11.08 1.31 12.80
N LEU A 161 10.81 1.10 14.09
CA LEU A 161 10.68 -0.22 14.69
C LEU A 161 9.19 -0.46 14.97
N PRO A 162 8.56 -1.49 14.39
CA PRO A 162 7.21 -1.88 14.81
C PRO A 162 7.26 -2.41 16.25
N LEU A 163 6.45 -1.81 17.13
CA LEU A 163 6.23 -2.27 18.50
C LEU A 163 5.02 -3.21 18.59
N TRP A 164 4.08 -3.06 17.65
CA TRP A 164 2.91 -3.89 17.47
C TRP A 164 2.50 -3.86 16.01
N SER A 165 1.88 -4.95 15.55
CA SER A 165 1.49 -5.15 14.16
C SER A 165 0.12 -5.81 14.08
N LEU A 166 -0.70 -5.33 13.15
CA LEU A 166 -1.96 -5.91 12.73
C LEU A 166 -1.86 -6.22 11.24
N PRO A 167 -1.70 -7.49 10.85
CA PRO A 167 -1.59 -7.87 9.45
C PRO A 167 -2.93 -7.65 8.73
N LEU A 168 -2.85 -7.18 7.49
CA LEU A 168 -3.98 -7.12 6.56
C LEU A 168 -3.87 -8.33 5.62
N SER A 169 -5.00 -8.86 5.18
CA SER A 169 -5.01 -9.75 4.01
C SER A 169 -4.52 -8.92 2.81
N PRO A 170 -3.43 -9.29 2.13
CA PRO A 170 -2.96 -8.50 1.01
C PRO A 170 -3.95 -8.62 -0.17
N ALA A 171 -4.04 -7.56 -0.98
CA ALA A 171 -4.79 -7.54 -2.23
C ALA A 171 -4.37 -8.68 -3.16
N PHE A 172 -3.06 -8.96 -3.20
CA PHE A 172 -2.48 -10.12 -3.84
C PHE A 172 -1.12 -10.44 -3.20
N GLU A 173 -0.68 -11.68 -3.35
CA GLU A 173 0.65 -12.14 -2.98
C GLU A 173 1.21 -13.06 -4.05
N GLU A 174 2.51 -13.01 -4.29
CA GLU A 174 3.17 -13.92 -5.22
C GLU A 174 3.19 -15.33 -4.63
N LEU A 175 2.86 -16.31 -5.47
CA LEU A 175 2.88 -17.73 -5.15
C LEU A 175 4.13 -18.37 -5.75
N SER A 176 4.73 -19.31 -5.03
CA SER A 176 5.83 -20.10 -5.56
C SER A 176 5.33 -21.09 -6.61
N HIS A 177 5.45 -20.74 -7.90
CA HIS A 177 5.10 -21.61 -9.02
C HIS A 177 6.35 -22.01 -9.83
N THR A 178 6.35 -23.20 -10.42
CA THR A 178 7.51 -23.70 -11.16
C THR A 178 7.58 -23.10 -12.56
N GLY A 179 8.35 -22.02 -12.71
CA GLY A 179 8.69 -21.45 -14.01
C GLY A 179 7.70 -20.43 -14.58
N GLU A 180 6.67 -20.05 -13.81
CA GLU A 180 5.69 -19.03 -14.18
C GLU A 180 5.50 -18.06 -13.01
N ALA A 181 5.05 -16.83 -13.26
CA ALA A 181 4.62 -15.95 -12.19
C ALA A 181 3.17 -16.30 -11.82
N ALA A 182 2.92 -16.53 -10.54
CA ALA A 182 1.57 -16.79 -10.04
C ALA A 182 1.27 -15.88 -8.85
N PHE A 183 0.02 -15.46 -8.74
CA PHE A 183 -0.45 -14.58 -7.67
C PHE A 183 -1.75 -15.11 -7.06
N ALA A 184 -1.84 -15.09 -5.74
CA ALA A 184 -3.08 -15.26 -5.01
C ALA A 184 -3.78 -13.91 -4.86
N VAL A 185 -4.72 -13.62 -5.77
CA VAL A 185 -5.47 -12.36 -5.82
C VAL A 185 -6.75 -12.48 -4.98
N ARG A 186 -7.07 -11.45 -4.21
CA ARG A 186 -8.24 -11.42 -3.31
C ARG A 186 -9.10 -10.19 -3.54
N GLY A 187 -10.41 -10.29 -3.36
CA GLY A 187 -11.34 -9.15 -3.46
C GLY A 187 -12.63 -9.39 -2.71
N LYS A 188 -13.36 -8.34 -2.29
CA LYS A 188 -14.69 -8.51 -1.68
C LYS A 188 -15.75 -8.86 -2.73
N ASP A 189 -15.56 -8.34 -3.94
CA ASP A 189 -16.37 -8.57 -5.12
C ASP A 189 -15.48 -8.67 -6.38
N LEU A 190 -16.11 -8.93 -7.53
CA LEU A 190 -15.39 -9.10 -8.80
C LEU A 190 -14.69 -7.81 -9.25
N ASN A 191 -15.23 -6.62 -8.91
CA ASN A 191 -14.61 -5.35 -9.30
C ASN A 191 -13.30 -5.13 -8.53
N GLU A 192 -13.32 -5.37 -7.22
CA GLU A 192 -12.12 -5.28 -6.41
C GLU A 192 -11.09 -6.36 -6.78
N LEU A 193 -11.55 -7.59 -7.06
CA LEU A 193 -10.68 -8.66 -7.56
C LEU A 193 -10.01 -8.29 -8.88
N TYR A 194 -10.75 -7.70 -9.82
CA TYR A 194 -10.22 -7.23 -11.10
C TYR A 194 -9.16 -6.14 -10.92
N LEU A 195 -9.43 -5.15 -10.07
CA LEU A 195 -8.47 -4.08 -9.76
C LEU A 195 -7.19 -4.65 -9.15
N HIS A 196 -7.32 -5.60 -8.23
CA HIS A 196 -6.17 -6.24 -7.58
C HIS A 196 -5.37 -7.11 -8.55
N ALA A 197 -6.02 -7.82 -9.47
CA ALA A 197 -5.34 -8.57 -10.53
C ALA A 197 -4.55 -7.65 -11.45
N GLN A 198 -5.14 -6.53 -11.88
CA GLN A 198 -4.44 -5.54 -12.68
C GLN A 198 -3.22 -4.96 -11.96
N LEU A 199 -3.34 -4.66 -10.67
CA LEU A 199 -2.21 -4.18 -9.87
C LEU A 199 -1.14 -5.25 -9.65
N ALA A 200 -1.49 -6.53 -9.56
CA ALA A 200 -0.51 -7.63 -9.53
C ALA A 200 0.33 -7.66 -10.81
N CYS A 201 -0.30 -7.51 -11.99
CA CYS A 201 0.43 -7.32 -13.25
C CYS A 201 1.34 -6.10 -13.22
N SER A 202 0.88 -4.96 -12.69
CA SER A 202 1.71 -3.77 -12.52
C SER A 202 2.86 -3.95 -11.54
N PHE A 203 2.74 -4.80 -10.52
CA PHE A 203 3.84 -5.08 -9.60
C PHE A 203 4.96 -5.84 -10.30
N LEU A 204 4.60 -6.78 -11.18
CA LEU A 204 5.55 -7.51 -12.01
C LEU A 204 6.17 -6.61 -13.09
N TYR A 205 5.36 -5.76 -13.72
CA TYR A 205 5.80 -4.84 -14.77
C TYR A 205 5.10 -3.47 -14.65
N PRO A 206 5.73 -2.48 -13.97
CA PRO A 206 5.12 -1.18 -13.68
C PRO A 206 4.49 -0.41 -14.86
N PRO A 207 5.05 -0.47 -16.10
CA PRO A 207 4.42 0.17 -17.26
C PRO A 207 2.98 -0.30 -17.55
N PHE A 208 2.54 -1.45 -17.03
CA PHE A 208 1.14 -1.89 -17.15
C PHE A 208 0.13 -0.90 -16.54
N LEU A 209 0.56 -0.01 -15.63
CA LEU A 209 -0.30 1.02 -15.04
C LEU A 209 -0.98 1.93 -16.07
N ASP A 210 -0.33 2.21 -17.21
CA ASP A 210 -0.89 3.04 -18.27
C ASP A 210 -2.00 2.30 -19.06
N TYR A 211 -2.17 1.00 -18.79
CA TYR A 211 -3.12 0.10 -19.46
C TYR A 211 -4.24 -0.38 -18.53
N LEU A 212 -4.33 0.19 -17.32
CA LEU A 212 -5.42 -0.10 -16.41
C LEU A 212 -6.76 0.30 -17.04
N LEU A 213 -7.72 -0.62 -16.95
CA LEU A 213 -9.08 -0.39 -17.35
C LEU A 213 -9.98 -0.30 -16.10
N PRO A 214 -10.98 0.59 -16.11
CA PRO A 214 -11.95 0.63 -15.03
C PRO A 214 -12.76 -0.68 -15.00
N PRO A 215 -13.19 -1.13 -13.81
CA PRO A 215 -14.17 -2.20 -13.69
C PRO A 215 -15.46 -1.81 -14.40
N LEU A 216 -16.13 -2.78 -15.04
CA LEU A 216 -17.45 -2.58 -15.61
C LEU A 216 -18.50 -3.27 -14.74
N GLU A 217 -19.67 -2.63 -14.62
CA GLU A 217 -20.76 -3.18 -13.82
C GLU A 217 -21.30 -4.47 -14.44
N ASN A 218 -21.43 -5.52 -13.62
CA ASN A 218 -22.05 -6.81 -13.97
C ASN A 218 -21.26 -7.69 -14.96
N GLU A 219 -19.93 -7.56 -15.02
CA GLU A 219 -19.10 -8.50 -15.77
C GLU A 219 -19.01 -9.88 -15.11
N SER A 220 -18.87 -10.91 -15.95
CA SER A 220 -18.51 -12.24 -15.48
C SER A 220 -17.00 -12.32 -15.22
N PHE A 221 -16.59 -13.37 -14.50
CA PHE A 221 -15.19 -13.61 -14.24
C PHE A 221 -14.40 -13.92 -15.53
N GLU A 222 -15.01 -14.57 -16.51
CA GLU A 222 -14.42 -14.83 -17.82
C GLU A 222 -14.19 -13.53 -18.60
N GLU A 223 -15.15 -12.59 -18.57
CA GLU A 223 -15.00 -11.28 -19.21
C GLU A 223 -13.84 -10.49 -18.58
N MET A 224 -13.72 -10.55 -17.26
CA MET A 224 -12.59 -9.97 -16.53
C MET A 224 -11.24 -10.50 -17.06
N ILE A 225 -11.13 -11.82 -17.28
CA ILE A 225 -9.92 -12.46 -17.82
C ILE A 225 -9.63 -12.02 -19.27
N ILE A 226 -10.67 -11.93 -20.11
CA ILE A 226 -10.55 -11.45 -21.49
C ILE A 226 -9.96 -10.04 -21.48
N ARG A 227 -10.52 -9.14 -20.67
CA ARG A 227 -10.05 -7.75 -20.57
C ARG A 227 -8.63 -7.61 -20.03
N LEU A 228 -8.23 -8.45 -19.07
CA LEU A 228 -6.84 -8.50 -18.60
C LEU A 228 -5.88 -8.86 -19.74
N ASN A 229 -6.23 -9.90 -20.52
CA ASN A 229 -5.45 -10.31 -21.68
C ASN A 229 -5.44 -9.26 -22.80
N GLU A 230 -6.53 -8.53 -23.02
CA GLU A 230 -6.57 -7.41 -23.97
C GLU A 230 -5.59 -6.30 -23.56
N SER A 231 -5.57 -5.91 -22.27
CA SER A 231 -4.62 -4.92 -21.76
C SER A 231 -3.17 -5.40 -21.90
N LEU A 232 -2.89 -6.67 -21.59
CA LEU A 232 -1.55 -7.26 -21.75
C LEU A 232 -1.12 -7.32 -23.22
N SER A 233 -2.02 -7.71 -24.12
CA SER A 233 -1.75 -7.76 -25.56
C SER A 233 -1.43 -6.36 -26.10
N ARG A 234 -2.22 -5.35 -25.72
CA ARG A 234 -1.98 -3.96 -26.14
C ARG A 234 -0.64 -3.44 -25.61
N LEU A 235 -0.30 -3.74 -24.35
CA LEU A 235 1.00 -3.40 -23.77
C LEU A 235 2.17 -4.04 -24.55
N ASP A 236 2.08 -5.33 -24.85
CA ASP A 236 3.13 -6.06 -25.57
C ASP A 236 3.31 -5.52 -27.00
N GLU A 237 2.21 -5.21 -27.69
CA GLU A 237 2.24 -4.62 -29.03
C GLU A 237 2.88 -3.22 -29.05
N GLU A 238 2.59 -2.38 -28.07
CA GLU A 238 3.04 -0.98 -28.05
C GLU A 238 4.48 -0.80 -27.56
N ILE A 239 4.86 -1.47 -26.47
CA ILE A 239 6.18 -1.27 -25.83
C ILE A 239 6.94 -2.57 -25.50
N GLY A 240 6.34 -3.73 -25.76
CA GLY A 240 6.84 -5.01 -25.32
C GLY A 240 6.58 -5.26 -23.83
N SER A 241 6.18 -6.48 -23.51
CA SER A 241 5.86 -6.94 -22.17
C SER A 241 6.58 -8.25 -21.89
N PRO A 242 7.19 -8.41 -20.69
CA PRO A 242 7.62 -9.72 -20.21
C PRO A 242 6.44 -10.58 -19.75
N VAL A 243 5.21 -10.09 -19.80
CA VAL A 243 4.00 -10.87 -19.49
C VAL A 243 3.21 -11.00 -20.79
N LYS A 244 3.08 -12.23 -21.29
CA LYS A 244 2.48 -12.54 -22.59
C LYS A 244 0.98 -12.78 -22.51
N ALA A 245 0.56 -13.50 -21.50
CA ALA A 245 -0.84 -13.84 -21.31
C ALA A 245 -1.13 -14.14 -19.86
N LEU A 246 -2.42 -14.09 -19.53
CA LEU A 246 -2.97 -14.60 -18.31
C LEU A 246 -3.62 -15.94 -18.61
N SER A 247 -3.12 -16.98 -17.95
CA SER A 247 -3.64 -18.34 -18.06
C SER A 247 -4.79 -18.53 -17.09
N PHE A 248 -5.91 -19.04 -17.60
CA PHE A 248 -7.05 -19.38 -16.78
C PHE A 248 -6.88 -20.80 -16.23
N HIS A 249 -6.57 -20.90 -14.94
CA HIS A 249 -6.53 -22.15 -14.20
C HIS A 249 -7.38 -22.06 -12.93
N GLY A 250 -8.14 -23.13 -12.65
CA GLY A 250 -8.95 -23.24 -11.44
C GLY A 250 -10.33 -22.58 -11.54
N GLU A 251 -11.01 -22.55 -10.39
CA GLU A 251 -12.31 -21.89 -10.21
C GLU A 251 -12.14 -20.72 -9.23
N LEU A 252 -13.00 -19.70 -9.36
CA LEU A 252 -13.08 -18.62 -8.39
C LEU A 252 -13.58 -19.18 -7.05
N GLN A 253 -12.82 -18.98 -5.98
CA GLN A 253 -13.14 -19.52 -4.64
C GLN A 253 -13.47 -18.40 -3.66
N ARG A 254 -13.88 -18.79 -2.45
CA ARG A 254 -13.91 -17.91 -1.29
C ARG A 254 -12.96 -18.42 -0.21
N ASP A 255 -12.19 -17.52 0.40
CA ASP A 255 -11.33 -17.87 1.52
C ASP A 255 -12.12 -17.97 2.84
N GLU A 256 -11.43 -18.34 3.93
CA GLU A 256 -12.00 -18.46 5.27
C GLU A 256 -12.59 -17.14 5.83
N LYS A 257 -12.19 -16.00 5.25
CA LYS A 257 -12.69 -14.66 5.59
C LYS A 257 -13.85 -14.22 4.68
N GLY A 258 -14.28 -15.10 3.78
CA GLY A 258 -15.35 -14.84 2.82
C GLY A 258 -14.95 -13.96 1.65
N LEU A 259 -13.66 -13.64 1.46
CA LEU A 259 -13.17 -12.88 0.32
C LEU A 259 -13.14 -13.78 -0.91
N LEU A 260 -13.43 -13.22 -2.09
CA LEU A 260 -13.13 -13.89 -3.35
C LEU A 260 -11.63 -14.12 -3.46
N PHE A 261 -11.26 -15.29 -3.96
CA PHE A 261 -9.89 -15.74 -4.13
C PHE A 261 -9.69 -16.29 -5.53
N TRP A 262 -8.62 -15.87 -6.19
CA TRP A 262 -8.21 -16.37 -7.49
C TRP A 262 -6.70 -16.58 -7.54
N GLU A 263 -6.30 -17.79 -7.94
CA GLU A 263 -4.93 -18.09 -8.35
C GLU A 263 -4.73 -17.63 -9.81
N MET A 264 -4.13 -16.46 -9.96
CA MET A 264 -3.81 -15.85 -11.24
C MET A 264 -2.44 -16.32 -11.71
N ILE A 265 -2.36 -16.94 -12.88
CA ILE A 265 -1.10 -17.40 -13.47
C ILE A 265 -0.78 -16.56 -14.70
N LEU A 266 0.46 -16.06 -14.77
CA LEU A 266 0.97 -15.21 -15.84
C LEU A 266 2.06 -15.96 -16.62
N ASP A 267 1.89 -16.03 -17.93
CA ASP A 267 2.89 -16.52 -18.88
C ASP A 267 3.92 -15.41 -19.15
N ILE A 268 5.22 -15.73 -19.05
CA ILE A 268 6.34 -14.77 -19.10
C ILE A 268 7.16 -14.92 -20.39
#